data_AF-A0AAQ3LTJ2-F1
#
_entry.id   AF-A0AAQ3LTJ2-F1
#
_cell.length_a   1.000
_cell.length_b   1.000
_cell.length_c   1.000
_cell.angle_alpha   90.00
_cell.angle_beta   90.00
_cell.angle_gamma   90.00
#
_symmetry.space_group_name_H-M   'P 1'
#
loop_
_entity.id
_entity.type
_entity.pdbx_description
1 polymer ?
#
loop_
_entity_poly.entity_id
_entity_poly.type
_entity_poly.pdbx_seq_one_letter_code
_entity_poly.pdbx_strand_id
1 'polypeptide(L)'
;MSGARIELEFDSQQVTQALSAAAATLRDPSLILEDLIEPLLRIHQARFRAQQAPDGTPWTALSPRYLARKRRNRDKILTSEGLLRGSLRGQVEGDTLLFGTDRDYGAIHQFGGTIQRRERQSTVYFRMNERTGEVGRQFVPKRRSNFAQDVRIGPYTITMPARPWLGTSDTDDAQLLQRVMSLINSTLQN
;
A
#
# COMPACT_ATOMS: atom_id res chain seq x y z
N MET A 1 27.35 53.86 -9.64
CA MET A 1 26.72 52.56 -9.94
C MET A 1 27.83 51.52 -10.02
N SER A 2 28.06 50.75 -8.96
CA SER A 2 29.12 49.72 -8.91
C SER A 2 28.57 48.44 -9.52
N GLY A 3 29.18 47.95 -10.60
CA GLY A 3 28.84 46.68 -11.23
C GLY A 3 29.73 45.56 -10.70
N ALA A 4 29.14 44.55 -10.06
CA ALA A 4 29.85 43.32 -9.73
C ALA A 4 29.95 42.46 -11.00
N ARG A 5 31.19 42.15 -11.41
CA ARG A 5 31.49 41.16 -12.45
C ARG A 5 31.84 39.84 -11.74
N ILE A 6 31.04 38.81 -11.98
CA ILE A 6 31.39 37.44 -11.58
C ILE A 6 31.99 36.79 -12.83
N GLU A 7 33.31 36.60 -12.84
CA GLU A 7 33.98 35.75 -13.83
C GLU A 7 33.80 34.29 -13.40
N LEU A 8 32.97 33.57 -14.13
CA LEU A 8 32.82 32.13 -14.01
C LEU A 8 33.85 31.49 -14.94
N GLU A 9 34.97 31.05 -14.39
CA GLU A 9 35.96 30.26 -15.12
C GLU A 9 35.45 28.80 -15.17
N PHE A 10 34.95 28.38 -16.32
CA PHE A 10 34.45 27.02 -16.52
C PHE A 10 35.61 26.13 -16.97
N ASP A 11 35.99 25.16 -16.15
CA ASP A 11 36.89 24.09 -16.56
C ASP A 11 36.19 23.26 -17.65
N SER A 12 36.63 23.42 -18.89
CA SER A 12 36.06 22.72 -20.05
C SER A 12 36.08 21.20 -19.88
N GLN A 13 37.04 20.62 -19.16
CA GLN A 13 37.07 19.17 -18.92
C GLN A 13 35.94 18.74 -17.97
N GLN A 14 35.74 19.47 -16.87
CA GLN A 14 34.64 19.20 -15.94
C GLN A 14 33.27 19.39 -16.59
N VAL A 15 33.11 20.41 -17.44
CA VAL A 15 31.86 20.63 -18.19
C VAL A 15 31.60 19.48 -19.17
N THR A 16 32.62 18.99 -19.87
CA THR A 16 32.48 17.90 -20.84
C THR A 16 32.20 16.56 -20.16
N GLN A 17 32.87 16.29 -19.03
CA GLN A 17 32.60 15.12 -18.19
C GLN A 17 31.18 15.14 -17.65
N ALA A 18 30.74 16.27 -17.08
CA ALA A 18 29.38 16.45 -16.61
C ALA A 18 28.34 16.24 -17.74
N LEU A 19 28.57 16.80 -18.93
CA LEU A 19 27.69 16.58 -20.08
C LEU A 19 27.63 15.09 -20.48
N SER A 20 28.78 14.40 -20.45
CA SER A 20 28.86 12.99 -20.82
C SER A 20 28.18 12.05 -19.81
N ALA A 21 28.31 12.32 -18.52
CA ALA A 21 27.66 11.60 -17.44
C ALA A 21 26.15 11.85 -17.45
N ALA A 22 25.71 13.11 -17.56
CA ALA A 22 24.31 13.45 -17.75
C ALA A 22 23.73 12.77 -19.02
N ALA A 23 24.45 12.77 -20.13
CA ALA A 23 24.04 12.08 -21.36
C ALA A 23 24.00 10.55 -21.21
N ALA A 24 24.89 9.95 -20.43
CA ALA A 24 24.89 8.51 -20.15
C ALA A 24 23.68 8.11 -19.28
N THR A 25 23.40 8.89 -18.23
CA THR A 25 22.22 8.70 -17.38
C THR A 25 20.91 8.90 -18.15
N LEU A 26 20.86 9.85 -19.08
CA LEU A 26 19.70 10.04 -19.97
C LEU A 26 19.55 8.93 -21.01
N ARG A 27 20.63 8.21 -21.34
CA ARG A 27 20.61 7.06 -22.27
C ARG A 27 20.12 5.78 -21.60
N ASP A 28 20.34 5.64 -20.30
CA ASP A 28 19.85 4.50 -19.51
C ASP A 28 19.08 4.98 -18.27
N PRO A 29 17.77 5.26 -18.41
CA PRO A 29 16.95 5.73 -17.30
C PRO A 29 16.81 4.69 -16.18
N SER A 30 17.14 3.42 -16.44
CA SER A 30 16.95 2.34 -15.47
C SER A 30 17.70 2.58 -14.16
N LEU A 31 18.91 3.15 -14.23
CA LEU A 31 19.73 3.47 -13.06
C LEU A 31 19.05 4.50 -12.13
N ILE A 32 18.42 5.52 -12.70
CA ILE A 32 17.65 6.50 -11.90
C ILE A 32 16.43 5.80 -11.29
N LEU A 33 15.69 5.03 -12.10
CA LEU A 33 14.47 4.38 -11.66
C LEU A 33 14.71 3.37 -10.55
N GLU A 34 15.81 2.61 -10.62
CA GLU A 34 16.23 1.70 -9.55
C GLU A 34 16.57 2.44 -8.26
N ASP A 35 17.28 3.56 -8.35
CA ASP A 35 17.63 4.39 -7.19
C ASP A 35 16.40 4.99 -6.49
N LEU A 36 15.30 5.18 -7.22
CA LEU A 36 14.03 5.66 -6.66
C LEU A 36 13.25 4.60 -5.86
N ILE A 37 13.55 3.31 -6.02
CA ILE A 37 12.81 2.22 -5.35
C ILE A 37 12.91 2.34 -3.82
N GLU A 38 14.12 2.56 -3.30
CA GLU A 38 14.35 2.63 -1.86
C GLU A 38 13.67 3.87 -1.20
N PRO A 39 13.78 5.10 -1.73
CA PRO A 39 12.96 6.23 -1.33
C PRO A 39 11.45 5.95 -1.35
N LEU A 40 10.93 5.35 -2.43
CA LEU A 40 9.51 5.00 -2.52
C LEU A 40 9.10 4.03 -1.42
N LEU A 41 9.89 2.99 -1.15
CA LEU A 41 9.63 2.09 -0.03
C LEU A 41 9.56 2.84 1.30
N ARG A 42 10.49 3.78 1.57
CA ARG A 42 10.48 4.58 2.79
C ARG A 42 9.24 5.46 2.91
N ILE A 43 8.88 6.19 1.84
CA ILE A 43 7.69 7.03 1.76
C ILE A 43 6.44 6.23 2.13
N HIS A 44 6.25 5.08 1.47
CA HIS A 44 5.08 4.25 1.69
C HIS A 44 5.09 3.63 3.10
N GLN A 45 6.24 3.20 3.61
CA GLN A 45 6.34 2.71 4.99
C GLN A 45 5.98 3.79 6.02
N ALA A 46 6.43 5.03 5.82
CA ALA A 46 6.08 6.18 6.67
C ALA A 46 4.58 6.46 6.61
N ARG A 47 3.99 6.44 5.42
CA ARG A 47 2.55 6.60 5.21
C ARG A 47 1.72 5.57 5.97
N PHE A 48 2.10 4.29 5.94
CA PHE A 48 1.43 3.25 6.75
C PHE A 48 1.55 3.49 8.25
N ARG A 49 2.67 4.04 8.74
CA ARG A 49 2.83 4.40 10.16
C ARG A 49 1.93 5.58 10.54
N ALA A 50 1.83 6.56 9.64
CA ALA A 50 0.99 7.75 9.78
C ALA A 50 -0.51 7.48 9.59
N GLN A 51 -0.86 6.37 8.92
CA GLN A 51 -2.23 5.94 8.62
C GLN A 51 -3.00 6.94 7.76
N GLN A 52 -2.34 7.48 6.74
CA GLN A 52 -2.84 8.55 5.88
C GLN A 52 -2.73 8.16 4.41
N ALA A 53 -3.53 8.79 3.56
CA ALA A 53 -3.42 8.72 2.12
C ALA A 53 -2.28 9.62 1.60
N PRO A 54 -1.89 9.50 0.31
CA PRO A 54 -0.84 10.35 -0.27
C PRO A 54 -1.14 11.85 -0.14
N ASP A 55 -2.40 12.25 -0.21
CA ASP A 55 -2.84 13.64 0.01
C ASP A 55 -2.77 14.11 1.48
N GLY A 56 -2.33 13.25 2.40
CA GLY A 56 -2.30 13.51 3.84
C GLY A 56 -3.60 13.22 4.57
N THR A 57 -4.68 12.85 3.87
CA THR A 57 -5.97 12.56 4.49
C THR A 57 -5.88 11.30 5.35
N PRO A 58 -6.25 11.32 6.64
CA PRO A 58 -6.28 10.11 7.47
C PRO A 58 -7.19 9.04 6.88
N TRP A 59 -6.73 7.78 6.90
CA TRP A 59 -7.54 6.67 6.43
C TRP A 59 -8.82 6.50 7.24
N THR A 60 -9.89 6.10 6.56
CA THR A 60 -11.17 5.80 7.22
C THR A 60 -10.97 4.79 8.36
N ALA A 61 -11.43 5.20 9.54
CA ALA A 61 -11.32 4.42 10.77
C ALA A 61 -11.92 3.02 10.64
N LEU A 62 -11.40 2.09 11.45
CA LEU A 62 -11.98 0.75 11.57
C LEU A 62 -13.27 0.80 12.38
N SER A 63 -14.25 -0.02 12.01
CA SER A 63 -15.49 -0.11 12.78
C SER A 63 -15.24 -0.60 14.22
N PRO A 64 -16.01 -0.12 15.22
CA PRO A 64 -15.88 -0.58 16.61
C PRO A 64 -15.98 -2.11 16.76
N ARG A 65 -16.90 -2.72 16.00
CA ARG A 65 -17.11 -4.18 15.97
C ARG A 65 -15.89 -4.95 15.46
N TYR A 66 -15.14 -4.39 14.50
CA TYR A 66 -13.91 -5.01 14.03
C TYR A 66 -12.77 -4.81 15.02
N LEU A 67 -12.61 -3.59 15.55
CA LEU A 67 -11.59 -3.27 16.56
C LEU A 67 -11.68 -4.20 17.78
N ALA A 68 -12.88 -4.45 18.30
CA ALA A 68 -13.10 -5.35 19.45
C ALA A 68 -12.55 -6.78 19.22
N ARG A 69 -12.59 -7.28 17.99
CA ARG A 69 -12.15 -8.64 17.62
C ARG A 69 -10.75 -8.70 17.03
N LYS A 70 -10.15 -7.55 16.70
CA LYS A 70 -8.82 -7.49 16.09
C LYS A 70 -7.77 -7.98 17.09
N ARG A 71 -6.96 -8.97 16.68
CA ARG A 71 -6.00 -9.64 17.58
C ARG A 71 -4.63 -8.98 17.63
N ARG A 72 -4.15 -8.43 16.52
CA ARG A 72 -2.81 -7.83 16.37
C ARG A 72 -2.93 -6.37 15.91
N ASN A 73 -1.95 -5.54 16.29
CA ASN A 73 -1.84 -4.14 15.87
C ASN A 73 -3.15 -3.37 16.04
N ARG A 74 -3.79 -3.48 17.22
CA ARG A 74 -5.18 -3.03 17.46
C ARG A 74 -5.43 -1.57 17.11
N ASP A 75 -4.42 -0.73 17.24
CA ASP A 75 -4.40 0.70 16.98
C ASP A 75 -4.07 1.07 15.52
N LYS A 76 -3.75 0.09 14.66
CA LYS A 76 -3.33 0.34 13.27
C LYS A 76 -4.41 -0.01 12.24
N ILE A 77 -4.60 0.84 11.26
CA ILE A 77 -5.39 0.63 10.06
C ILE A 77 -4.49 -0.02 9.00
N LEU A 78 -5.08 -0.85 8.13
CA LEU A 78 -4.37 -1.53 7.03
C LEU A 78 -3.21 -2.45 7.46
N THR A 79 -3.09 -2.71 8.77
CA THR A 79 -1.99 -3.47 9.36
C THR A 79 -2.58 -4.50 10.31
N SER A 80 -2.74 -5.75 9.85
CA SER A 80 -3.02 -6.90 10.72
C SER A 80 -1.71 -7.60 11.06
N GLU A 81 -1.07 -8.18 10.05
CA GLU A 81 0.28 -8.77 10.14
C GLU A 81 1.35 -7.90 9.48
N GLY A 82 0.92 -6.82 8.80
CA GLY A 82 1.82 -5.92 8.08
C GLY A 82 2.23 -6.41 6.70
N LEU A 83 1.62 -7.49 6.18
CA LEU A 83 1.98 -8.08 4.89
C LEU A 83 1.89 -7.09 3.73
N LEU A 84 0.80 -6.31 3.61
CA LEU A 84 0.62 -5.35 2.51
C LEU A 84 1.79 -4.36 2.40
N ARG A 85 2.18 -3.76 3.52
CA ARG A 85 3.35 -2.87 3.60
C ARG A 85 4.65 -3.63 3.35
N GLY A 86 4.76 -4.85 3.89
CA GLY A 86 5.96 -5.67 3.83
C GLY A 86 6.21 -6.31 2.45
N SER A 87 5.22 -6.38 1.58
CA SER A 87 5.33 -6.89 0.21
C SER A 87 5.42 -5.80 -0.86
N LEU A 88 5.59 -4.54 -0.46
CA LEU A 88 5.86 -3.46 -1.41
C LEU A 88 7.21 -3.68 -2.08
N ARG A 89 7.23 -3.57 -3.41
CA ARG A 89 8.44 -3.72 -4.24
C ARG A 89 8.36 -2.77 -5.43
N GLY A 90 9.53 -2.37 -5.92
CA GLY A 90 9.71 -1.72 -7.20
C GLY A 90 10.34 -2.68 -8.21
N GLN A 91 9.98 -2.55 -9.49
CA GLN A 91 10.56 -3.27 -10.60
C GLN A 91 10.72 -2.29 -11.77
N VAL A 92 11.90 -2.26 -12.38
CA VAL A 92 12.19 -1.43 -13.54
C VAL A 92 12.05 -2.27 -14.80
N GLU A 93 11.30 -1.76 -15.78
CA GLU A 93 11.11 -2.35 -17.10
C GLU A 93 11.41 -1.28 -18.14
N GLY A 94 12.64 -1.28 -18.68
CA GLY A 94 13.10 -0.28 -19.63
C GLY A 94 13.13 1.12 -19.02
N ASP A 95 12.22 1.98 -19.47
CA ASP A 95 12.05 3.37 -19.01
C ASP A 95 10.92 3.54 -17.98
N THR A 96 10.35 2.44 -17.49
CA THR A 96 9.21 2.46 -16.57
C THR A 96 9.55 1.84 -15.23
N LEU A 97 9.16 2.53 -14.13
CA LEU A 97 9.20 1.98 -12.77
C LEU A 97 7.80 1.52 -12.35
N LEU A 98 7.64 0.21 -12.19
CA LEU A 98 6.47 -0.40 -11.58
C LEU A 98 6.67 -0.47 -10.07
N PHE A 99 5.71 0.04 -9.30
CA PHE A 99 5.78 -0.01 -7.84
C PHE A 99 4.44 -0.46 -7.25
N GLY A 100 4.47 -1.45 -6.37
CA GLY A 100 3.23 -2.00 -5.81
C GLY A 100 3.42 -3.27 -5.01
N THR A 101 2.36 -4.09 -4.97
CA THR A 101 2.30 -5.31 -4.16
C THR A 101 1.57 -6.43 -4.90
N ASP A 102 1.97 -7.66 -4.60
CA ASP A 102 1.35 -8.92 -5.05
C ASP A 102 0.10 -9.35 -4.26
N ARG A 103 -0.41 -8.51 -3.34
CA ARG A 103 -1.54 -8.88 -2.48
C ARG A 103 -2.85 -8.55 -3.17
N ASP A 104 -3.67 -9.55 -3.44
CA ASP A 104 -5.00 -9.41 -4.06
C ASP A 104 -5.88 -8.34 -3.40
N TYR A 105 -5.80 -8.24 -2.07
CA TYR A 105 -6.58 -7.27 -1.30
C TYR A 105 -6.02 -5.84 -1.32
N GLY A 106 -4.84 -5.61 -1.93
CA GLY A 106 -4.24 -4.29 -2.07
C GLY A 106 -5.10 -3.35 -2.90
N ALA A 107 -5.67 -3.85 -4.00
CA ALA A 107 -6.51 -3.07 -4.91
C ALA A 107 -7.81 -2.59 -4.25
N ILE A 108 -8.55 -3.47 -3.55
CA ILE A 108 -9.79 -3.09 -2.87
C ILE A 108 -9.53 -2.10 -1.73
N HIS A 109 -8.33 -2.11 -1.14
CA HIS A 109 -7.94 -1.08 -0.17
C HIS A 109 -7.50 0.22 -0.83
N GLN A 110 -6.84 0.19 -1.98
CA GLN A 110 -6.46 1.41 -2.71
C GLN A 110 -7.69 2.17 -3.19
N PHE A 111 -8.60 1.48 -3.88
CA PHE A 111 -9.71 2.11 -4.60
C PHE A 111 -11.03 2.07 -3.83
N GLY A 112 -11.13 1.25 -2.79
CA GLY A 112 -12.42 0.90 -2.19
C GLY A 112 -13.26 0.03 -3.14
N GLY A 113 -14.51 -0.23 -2.76
CA GLY A 113 -15.47 -0.90 -3.64
C GLY A 113 -16.46 -1.78 -2.90
N THR A 114 -17.31 -2.47 -3.66
CA THR A 114 -18.35 -3.35 -3.13
C THR A 114 -18.09 -4.79 -3.48
N ILE A 115 -18.15 -5.68 -2.48
CA ILE A 115 -18.08 -7.12 -2.67
C ILE A 115 -19.50 -7.68 -2.58
N GLN A 116 -19.99 -8.20 -3.71
CA GLN A 116 -21.30 -8.82 -3.80
C GLN A 116 -21.23 -10.27 -3.33
N ARG A 117 -22.07 -10.64 -2.36
CA ARG A 117 -22.26 -12.03 -1.95
C ARG A 117 -23.59 -12.52 -2.51
N ARG A 118 -23.50 -13.53 -3.36
CA ARG A 118 -24.67 -14.21 -3.91
C ARG A 118 -25.37 -15.00 -2.81
N GLU A 119 -26.65 -15.22 -3.02
CA GLU A 119 -27.43 -16.12 -2.21
C GLU A 119 -26.82 -17.52 -2.18
N ARG A 120 -26.88 -18.17 -1.01
CA ARG A 120 -26.45 -19.56 -0.84
C ARG A 120 -27.24 -20.26 0.26
N GLN A 121 -27.31 -21.57 0.17
CA GLN A 121 -27.72 -22.42 1.28
C GLN A 121 -26.48 -22.74 2.16
N SER A 122 -26.69 -22.81 3.46
CA SER A 122 -25.65 -23.19 4.43
C SER A 122 -26.27 -24.01 5.55
N THR A 123 -25.63 -25.11 5.91
CA THR A 123 -26.02 -25.88 7.10
C THR A 123 -25.48 -25.20 8.36
N VAL A 124 -26.36 -24.94 9.32
CA VAL A 124 -26.02 -24.46 10.67
C VAL A 124 -26.24 -25.57 11.69
N TYR A 125 -25.45 -25.54 12.76
CA TYR A 125 -25.37 -26.60 13.74
C TYR A 125 -25.74 -26.06 15.12
N PHE A 126 -26.59 -26.81 15.83
CA PHE A 126 -27.08 -26.46 17.16
C PHE A 126 -26.99 -27.67 18.11
N ARG A 127 -27.24 -27.42 19.39
CA ARG A 127 -27.56 -28.49 20.34
C ARG A 127 -29.05 -28.57 20.55
N MET A 128 -29.60 -29.77 20.45
CA MET A 128 -30.97 -30.10 20.80
C MET A 128 -30.97 -30.93 22.08
N ASN A 129 -31.90 -30.65 22.97
CA ASN A 129 -32.14 -31.49 24.13
C ASN A 129 -32.87 -32.75 23.65
N GLU A 130 -32.23 -33.91 23.74
CA GLU A 130 -32.77 -35.19 23.24
C GLU A 130 -34.01 -35.65 24.01
N ARG A 131 -34.23 -35.15 25.23
CA ARG A 131 -35.41 -35.50 26.06
C ARG A 131 -36.62 -34.64 25.76
N THR A 132 -36.44 -33.34 25.52
CA THR A 132 -37.54 -32.38 25.30
C THR A 132 -37.74 -32.03 23.83
N GLY A 133 -36.78 -32.33 22.95
CA GLY A 133 -36.79 -31.95 21.54
C GLY A 133 -36.45 -30.47 21.29
N GLU A 134 -36.17 -29.69 22.34
CA GLU A 134 -35.91 -28.25 22.22
C GLU A 134 -34.54 -27.98 21.61
N VAL A 135 -34.49 -27.12 20.58
CA VAL A 135 -33.25 -26.69 19.93
C VAL A 135 -32.73 -25.41 20.58
N GLY A 136 -31.48 -25.44 21.01
CA GLY A 136 -30.80 -24.30 21.62
C GLY A 136 -30.55 -23.15 20.63
N ARG A 137 -30.56 -21.92 21.14
CA ARG A 137 -30.41 -20.68 20.34
C ARG A 137 -28.97 -20.39 19.88
N GLN A 138 -27.98 -21.08 20.45
CA GLN A 138 -26.57 -20.83 20.18
C GLN A 138 -26.04 -21.79 19.11
N PHE A 139 -25.35 -21.23 18.11
CA PHE A 139 -24.60 -22.04 17.14
C PHE A 139 -23.44 -22.76 17.83
N VAL A 140 -23.24 -24.03 17.48
CA VAL A 140 -22.11 -24.84 17.96
C VAL A 140 -21.33 -25.45 16.79
N PRO A 141 -20.04 -25.80 16.96
CA PRO A 141 -19.30 -26.54 15.93
C PRO A 141 -19.92 -27.92 15.66
N LYS A 142 -19.85 -28.40 14.40
CA LYS A 142 -20.39 -29.71 13.96
C LYS A 142 -20.04 -30.87 14.88
N ARG A 143 -18.79 -30.95 15.37
CA ARG A 143 -18.34 -32.01 16.28
C ARG A 143 -19.02 -32.03 17.67
N ARG A 144 -19.75 -30.96 18.02
CA ARG A 144 -20.48 -30.81 19.30
C ARG A 144 -21.99 -30.74 19.10
N SER A 145 -22.47 -30.70 17.85
CA SER A 145 -23.91 -30.65 17.54
C SER A 145 -24.50 -32.05 17.46
N ASN A 146 -25.76 -32.15 17.88
CA ASN A 146 -26.65 -33.28 17.60
C ASN A 146 -27.87 -32.86 16.75
N PHE A 147 -27.90 -31.60 16.29
CA PHE A 147 -28.92 -31.08 15.39
C PHE A 147 -28.31 -30.17 14.33
N ALA A 148 -28.80 -30.28 13.09
CA ALA A 148 -28.38 -29.48 11.95
C ALA A 148 -29.61 -28.98 11.19
N GLN A 149 -29.54 -27.75 10.69
CA GLN A 149 -30.60 -27.13 9.90
C GLN A 149 -29.99 -26.44 8.70
N ASP A 150 -30.57 -26.64 7.52
CA ASP A 150 -30.21 -25.86 6.34
C ASP A 150 -30.93 -24.52 6.35
N VAL A 151 -30.15 -23.44 6.22
CA VAL A 151 -30.66 -22.08 6.14
C VAL A 151 -30.29 -21.44 4.82
N ARG A 152 -31.21 -20.65 4.29
CA ARG A 152 -31.02 -19.82 3.10
C ARG A 152 -30.47 -18.46 3.54
N ILE A 153 -29.26 -18.13 3.10
CA ILE A 153 -28.63 -16.83 3.32
C ILE A 153 -28.85 -16.00 2.06
N GLY A 154 -29.68 -14.96 2.17
CA GLY A 154 -29.96 -14.04 1.07
C GLY A 154 -28.72 -13.31 0.59
N PRO A 155 -28.78 -12.69 -0.61
CA PRO A 155 -27.66 -11.93 -1.14
C PRO A 155 -27.40 -10.70 -0.27
N TYR A 156 -26.13 -10.32 -0.13
CA TYR A 156 -25.77 -9.10 0.60
C TYR A 156 -24.49 -8.48 0.05
N THR A 157 -24.39 -7.16 0.23
CA THR A 157 -23.25 -6.37 -0.24
C THR A 157 -22.36 -6.00 0.92
N ILE A 158 -21.05 -6.12 0.75
CA ILE A 158 -20.06 -5.58 1.67
C ILE A 158 -19.42 -4.36 1.02
N THR A 159 -19.64 -3.17 1.58
CA THR A 159 -18.99 -1.94 1.13
C THR A 159 -17.65 -1.76 1.86
N MET A 160 -16.56 -1.63 1.10
CA MET A 160 -15.23 -1.37 1.61
C MET A 160 -14.83 0.09 1.32
N PRO A 161 -14.50 0.90 2.33
CA PRO A 161 -14.01 2.24 2.09
C PRO A 161 -12.60 2.20 1.48
N ALA A 162 -12.31 3.17 0.62
CA ALA A 162 -10.97 3.40 0.11
C ALA A 162 -10.04 3.85 1.24
N ARG A 163 -8.82 3.33 1.24
CA ARG A 163 -7.70 3.71 2.08
C ARG A 163 -6.47 3.81 1.19
N PRO A 164 -6.41 4.84 0.32
CA PRO A 164 -5.34 4.97 -0.67
C PRO A 164 -3.99 4.94 0.03
N TRP A 165 -3.15 4.01 -0.35
CA TRP A 165 -1.84 3.78 0.27
C TRP A 165 -0.71 3.88 -0.74
N LEU A 166 -1.02 3.65 -2.02
CA LEU A 166 -0.12 3.78 -3.15
C LEU A 166 -0.23 5.19 -3.75
N GLY A 167 0.92 5.73 -4.18
CA GLY A 167 1.03 7.05 -4.81
C GLY A 167 2.06 7.92 -4.09
N THR A 168 2.23 9.14 -4.57
CA THR A 168 3.11 10.16 -4.01
C THR A 168 2.32 11.44 -3.76
N SER A 169 2.74 12.18 -2.74
CA SER A 169 2.31 13.56 -2.47
C SER A 169 3.24 14.55 -3.15
N ASP A 170 2.86 15.83 -3.23
CA ASP A 170 3.75 16.89 -3.73
C ASP A 170 5.08 16.96 -2.94
N THR A 171 5.03 16.65 -1.64
CA THR A 171 6.23 16.61 -0.78
C THR A 171 7.08 15.37 -1.07
N ASP A 172 6.45 14.23 -1.33
CA ASP A 172 7.14 13.00 -1.72
C ASP A 172 7.83 13.21 -3.08
N ASP A 173 7.14 13.83 -4.04
CA ASP A 173 7.67 14.15 -5.36
C ASP A 173 8.89 15.07 -5.28
N ALA A 174 8.85 16.09 -4.43
CA ALA A 174 10.01 16.94 -4.18
C ALA A 174 11.22 16.16 -3.62
N GLN A 175 10.99 15.21 -2.71
CA GLN A 175 12.05 14.34 -2.17
C GLN A 175 12.63 13.42 -3.24
N LEU A 176 11.79 12.85 -4.10
CA LEU A 176 12.22 12.00 -5.20
C LEU A 176 13.02 12.81 -6.23
N LEU A 177 12.56 14.01 -6.59
CA LEU A 177 13.30 14.91 -7.48
C LEU A 177 14.66 15.30 -6.90
N GLN A 178 14.73 15.61 -5.61
CA GLN A 178 16.00 15.89 -4.93
C GLN A 178 16.93 14.68 -4.98
N ARG A 179 16.39 13.46 -4.83
CA ARG A 179 17.17 12.23 -4.95
C ARG A 179 17.74 12.05 -6.36
N VAL A 180 16.93 12.25 -7.40
CA VAL A 180 17.39 12.19 -8.80
C VAL A 180 18.49 13.22 -9.07
N MET A 181 18.30 14.46 -8.65
CA MET A 181 19.30 15.52 -8.84
C MET A 181 20.61 15.20 -8.10
N SER A 182 20.51 14.64 -6.90
CA SER A 182 21.66 14.18 -6.12
C SER A 182 22.42 13.07 -6.84
N LEU A 183 21.72 12.12 -7.45
CA LEU A 183 22.32 11.03 -8.22
C LEU A 183 23.01 11.56 -9.48
N ILE A 184 22.37 12.46 -10.22
CA ILE A 184 22.99 13.08 -11.40
C ILE A 184 24.27 13.78 -10.98
N ASN A 185 24.23 14.65 -9.97
CA ASN A 185 25.41 15.38 -9.51
C ASN A 185 26.55 14.46 -9.05
N SER A 186 26.25 13.35 -8.39
CA SER A 186 27.29 12.39 -7.97
C SER A 186 27.93 11.67 -9.14
N THR A 187 27.20 11.45 -10.23
CA THR A 187 27.78 10.90 -11.47
C THR A 187 28.65 11.91 -12.22
N LEU A 188 28.49 13.22 -12.01
CA LEU A 188 29.36 14.24 -12.62
C LEU A 188 30.70 14.39 -11.90
N GLN A 189 30.78 14.00 -10.62
CA GLN A 189 31.96 14.16 -9.78
C GLN A 189 32.91 12.94 -9.79
N ASN A 190 32.46 11.82 -10.37
CA ASN A 190 33.25 10.60 -10.56
C ASN A 190 33.69 10.49 -12.03
#